data_AF-A0A920TGT6-F1
#
_entry.id   AF-A0A920TGT6-F1
#
_cell.length_a   1.000
_cell.length_b   1.000
_cell.length_c   1.000
_cell.angle_alpha   90.00
_cell.angle_beta   90.00
_cell.angle_gamma   90.00
#
_symmetry.space_group_name_H-M   'P 1'
#
loop_
_entity.id
_entity.type
_entity.pdbx_description
1 polymer ?
#
loop_
_entity_poly.entity_id
_entity_poly.type
_entity_poly.pdbx_seq_one_letter_code
_entity_poly.pdbx_strand_id
1 'polypeptide(L)' 'MGHNILFGRPDATEEEVISAAQIANAEEFILDMPNGYQSVIGERGVRLSGGQKQRLSIARAILKDAQYLFWMKLPPQWT' A
#
# COMPACT_ATOMS: atom_id res chain seq x y z
N MET A 1 -3.09 -8.07 -4.20
CA MET A 1 -3.36 -6.71 -3.69
C MET A 1 -2.06 -5.95 -3.61
N GLY A 2 -1.00 -6.53 -3.03
CA GLY A 2 0.36 -6.00 -3.06
C GLY A 2 0.81 -5.59 -4.46
N HIS A 3 0.63 -6.43 -5.48
CA HIS A 3 0.88 -6.06 -6.89
C HIS A 3 0.09 -4.84 -7.41
N ASN A 4 -1.10 -4.59 -6.85
CA ASN A 4 -1.87 -3.39 -7.19
C ASN A 4 -1.33 -2.16 -6.46
N ILE A 5 -0.76 -2.29 -5.26
CA ILE A 5 -0.13 -1.20 -4.50
C ILE A 5 1.25 -0.86 -5.10
N LEU A 6 2.00 -1.88 -5.54
CA LEU A 6 3.29 -1.76 -6.24
C LEU A 6 3.21 -1.01 -7.58
N PHE A 7 2.01 -0.77 -8.10
CA PHE A 7 1.79 -0.05 -9.35
C PHE A 7 2.21 1.42 -9.20
N GLY A 8 3.48 1.71 -9.54
CA GLY A 8 4.12 3.01 -9.37
C GLY A 8 5.54 2.95 -8.82
N ARG A 9 5.90 1.86 -8.12
CA ARG A 9 7.26 1.58 -7.62
C ARG A 9 7.49 0.06 -7.50
N PRO A 10 7.87 -0.61 -8.61
CA PRO A 10 7.93 -2.08 -8.68
C PRO A 10 9.05 -2.70 -7.82
N ASP A 11 10.02 -1.89 -7.40
CA ASP A 11 11.15 -2.22 -6.54
C ASP A 11 10.87 -2.04 -5.04
N ALA A 12 9.66 -1.61 -4.66
CA ALA A 12 9.32 -1.45 -3.25
C ALA A 12 9.35 -2.78 -2.50
N THR A 13 9.83 -2.77 -1.25
CA THR A 13 9.81 -3.96 -0.39
C THR A 13 8.39 -4.23 0.12
N GLU A 14 8.18 -5.45 0.61
CA GLU A 14 6.90 -5.84 1.22
C GLU A 14 6.57 -4.98 2.44
N GLU A 15 7.55 -4.63 3.25
CA GLU A 15 7.39 -3.76 4.42
C GLU A 15 6.93 -2.35 4.02
N GLU A 16 7.46 -1.81 2.92
CA GLU A 16 7.05 -0.50 2.41
C GLU A 16 5.61 -0.53 1.89
N VAL A 17 5.20 -1.62 1.23
CA VAL A 17 3.81 -1.84 0.79
C VAL A 17 2.87 -1.92 1.99
N ILE A 18 3.23 -2.67 3.03
CA ILE A 18 2.45 -2.78 4.26
C ILE A 18 2.36 -1.43 4.95
N SER A 19 3.48 -0.71 5.10
CA SER A 19 3.49 0.61 5.72
C SER A 19 2.64 1.62 4.94
N ALA A 20 2.66 1.60 3.61
CA ALA A 20 1.83 2.47 2.79
C ALA A 20 0.33 2.13 2.94
N ALA A 21 -0.01 0.84 3.00
CA ALA A 21 -1.38 0.38 3.24
C ALA A 21 -1.88 0.76 4.65
N GLN A 22 -1.03 0.67 5.66
CA GLN A 22 -1.33 1.12 7.03
C GLN A 22 -1.66 2.61 7.09
N ILE A 23 -0.79 3.45 6.53
CA ILE A 23 -0.98 4.91 6.53
C ILE A 23 -2.23 5.31 5.75
N ALA A 24 -2.56 4.58 4.68
CA ALA A 24 -3.78 4.80 3.89
C ALA A 24 -5.06 4.22 4.53
N ASN A 25 -4.96 3.62 5.72
CA ASN A 25 -6.04 2.90 6.39
C ASN A 25 -6.65 1.79 5.51
N ALA A 26 -5.81 1.17 4.68
CA ALA A 26 -6.17 0.11 3.75
C ALA A 26 -5.90 -1.29 4.32
N GLU A 27 -4.98 -1.43 5.27
CA GLU A 27 -4.59 -2.72 5.83
C GLU A 27 -5.77 -3.53 6.35
N GLU A 28 -6.67 -2.92 7.14
CA GLU A 28 -7.82 -3.59 7.75
C GLU A 28 -8.65 -4.37 6.71
N PHE A 29 -9.13 -3.68 5.66
CA PHE A 29 -9.96 -4.34 4.64
C PHE A 29 -9.16 -5.29 3.74
N ILE A 30 -7.85 -5.11 3.64
CA ILE A 30 -6.98 -6.01 2.88
C ILE A 30 -6.83 -7.33 3.65
N LEU A 31 -6.61 -7.27 4.97
CA LEU A 31 -6.50 -8.44 5.83
C LEU A 31 -7.81 -9.21 5.97
N ASP A 32 -8.95 -8.54 5.86
CA ASP A 32 -10.28 -9.18 5.82
C ASP A 32 -10.53 -9.99 4.53
N MET A 33 -9.68 -9.87 3.51
CA MET A 33 -9.82 -10.66 2.29
C MET A 33 -9.29 -12.08 2.51
N PRO A 34 -9.90 -13.12 1.88
CA PRO A 34 -9.44 -14.50 2.02
C PRO A 34 -7.96 -14.74 1.73
N ASN A 35 -7.36 -13.91 0.87
CA ASN A 35 -5.95 -14.00 0.47
C ASN A 35 -5.13 -12.78 0.89
N GLY A 36 -5.65 -11.89 1.76
CA GLY A 36 -4.89 -10.75 2.26
C GLY A 36 -4.27 -9.88 1.16
N TYR A 37 -2.99 -9.56 1.34
CA TYR A 37 -2.16 -8.86 0.34
C TYR A 37 -1.99 -9.63 -0.98
N GLN A 38 -2.23 -10.94 -1.02
CA GLN A 38 -2.18 -11.75 -2.24
C GLN A 38 -3.48 -11.68 -3.06
N SER A 39 -4.54 -11.06 -2.55
CA SER A 39 -5.85 -10.98 -3.23
C SER A 39 -5.81 -10.31 -4.60
N VAL A 40 -6.26 -10.98 -5.66
CA VAL A 40 -6.31 -10.40 -7.01
C VAL A 40 -7.49 -9.44 -7.12
N ILE A 41 -7.27 -8.22 -7.65
CA ILE A 41 -8.31 -7.22 -7.92
C ILE A 41 -8.58 -7.20 -9.43
N GLY A 42 -9.85 -7.10 -9.85
CA GLY A 42 -10.22 -6.96 -11.26
C GLY A 42 -11.51 -7.70 -11.61
N GLU A 43 -11.79 -7.88 -12.91
CA GLU A 43 -13.03 -8.53 -13.38
C GLU A 43 -13.22 -9.96 -12.87
N ARG A 44 -12.13 -10.70 -12.68
CA ARG A 44 -12.10 -12.07 -12.12
C ARG A 44 -11.67 -12.12 -10.65
N GLY A 45 -11.50 -10.96 -10.02
CA GLY A 45 -10.98 -10.82 -8.67
C GLY A 45 -11.96 -10.15 -7.72
N VAL A 46 -11.46 -9.73 -6.55
CA VAL A 46 -12.24 -9.01 -5.54
C VAL A 46 -12.69 -7.66 -6.10
N ARG A 47 -13.99 -7.38 -5.98
CA ARG A 47 -14.54 -6.05 -6.28
C ARG A 47 -14.41 -5.16 -5.06
N LEU A 48 -13.72 -4.04 -5.25
CA LEU A 48 -13.58 -3.02 -4.22
C LEU A 48 -14.77 -2.07 -4.22
N SER A 49 -15.22 -1.68 -3.03
CA SER A 49 -16.12 -0.54 -2.85
C SER A 49 -15.44 0.78 -3.26
N GLY A 50 -16.21 1.85 -3.42
CA GLY A 50 -15.66 3.17 -3.75
C GLY A 50 -14.62 3.65 -2.73
N GLY A 51 -14.91 3.54 -1.43
CA GLY A 51 -13.98 3.91 -0.37
C GLY A 51 -12.71 3.07 -0.34
N GLN A 52 -12.81 1.75 -0.61
CA GLN A 52 -11.63 0.88 -0.71
C GLN A 52 -10.74 1.27 -1.89
N LYS A 53 -11.32 1.62 -3.05
CA LYS A 53 -10.55 2.12 -4.21
C LYS A 53 -9.82 3.43 -3.90
N GLN A 54 -10.46 4.33 -3.16
CA GLN A 54 -9.85 5.59 -2.74
C GLN A 54 -8.65 5.34 -1.81
N ARG A 55 -8.82 4.52 -0.77
CA ARG A 55 -7.72 4.16 0.15
C ARG A 55 -6.58 3.43 -0.57
N LEU A 56 -6.89 2.55 -1.51
CA LEU A 56 -5.88 1.92 -2.37
C LEU A 56 -5.10 2.95 -3.22
N SER A 57 -5.78 3.97 -3.72
CA SER A 57 -5.13 5.05 -4.50
C SER A 57 -4.23 5.93 -3.62
N ILE A 58 -4.62 6.18 -2.36
CA ILE A 58 -3.79 6.88 -1.37
C ILE A 58 -2.54 6.05 -1.04
N ALA A 59 -2.69 4.73 -0.81
CA ALA A 59 -1.55 3.84 -0.57
C ALA A 59 -0.54 3.88 -1.72
N ARG A 60 -1.01 3.92 -2.98
CA ARG A 60 -0.13 4.06 -4.16
C ARG A 60 0.62 5.38 -4.18
N ALA A 61 -0.05 6.49 -3.85
CA ALA A 61 0.59 7.80 -3.79
C ALA A 61 1.67 7.84 -2.71
N ILE A 62 1.38 7.30 -1.53
CA ILE A 62 2.34 7.18 -0.43
C ILE A 62 3.55 6.32 -0.84
N LEU A 63 3.31 5.17 -1.47
CA LEU A 63 4.39 4.28 -1.89
C LEU A 63 5.30 4.93 -2.95
N LYS A 64 4.71 5.69 -3.88
CA LYS A 64 5.47 6.45 -4.87
C LYS A 64 6.42 7.46 -4.22
N ASP A 65 5.99 8.10 -3.13
CA ASP A 65 6.78 9.10 -2.41
C ASP A 65 7.57 8.52 -1.21
N ALA A 66 7.53 7.19 -1.00
CA ALA A 66 7.99 6.57 0.25
C ALA A 66 9.51 6.69 0.51
N GLN A 67 10.32 7.12 -0.46
CA GLN A 67 11.71 7.52 -0.20
C GLN A 67 11.79 8.60 0.89
N TYR A 68 10.90 9.60 0.86
CA TYR A 68 10.87 10.66 1.87
C TYR A 68 10.25 10.21 3.19
N LEU A 69 9.25 9.32 3.13
CA LEU A 69 8.59 8.79 4.31
C LEU A 69 9.55 7.94 5.17
N PHE A 70 10.39 7.12 4.53
CA PHE A 70 11.42 6.35 5.22
C PHE A 70 12.43 7.26 5.91
N TRP A 71 12.85 8.34 5.23
CA TRP A 71 13.68 9.38 5.83
C TRP A 71 13.04 10.05 7.05
N MET A 72 11.71 10.26 7.06
CA MET A 72 11.01 10.80 8.25
C MET A 72 10.90 9.81 9.41
N LYS A 73 11.01 8.49 9.15
CA LYS A 73 11.02 7.46 10.20
C LYS A 73 12.39 7.28 10.87
N LEU A 74 13.46 7.75 10.24
CA LEU A 74 14.79 7.76 10.83
C LEU A 74 15.07 9.14 11.45
N PRO A 75 15.63 9.21 12.67
CA PRO A 75 16.08 10.49 13.21
C PRO A 75 17.11 11.09 12.25
N PRO A 76 17.07 12.39 11.93
CA PRO A 76 18.06 13.00 11.07
C PRO A 76 19.45 12.87 11.69
N GLN A 77 20.33 12.06 11.09
CA GLN A 77 21.76 12.03 11.44
C GLN A 77 22.48 13.27 10.87
N TRP A 78 22.20 14.44 11.44
CA TRP A 78 23.09 15.60 11.30
C TRP A 78 23.98 15.64 12.55
N THR A 79 25.16 15.03 12.44
CA THR A 79 26.33 15.31 13.30
C THR A 79 27.24 16.28 12.61
#